data_AF-A0A919ZBX3-F1
#
_entry.id   AF-A0A919ZBX3-F1
#
_cell.length_a   1.000
_cell.length_b   1.000
_cell.length_c   1.000
_cell.angle_alpha   90.00
_cell.angle_beta   90.00
_cell.angle_gamma   90.00
#
_symmetry.space_group_name_H-M   'P 1'
#
loop_
_entity.id
_entity.type
_entity.pdbx_description
1 polymer ?
#
loop_
_entity_poly.entity_id
_entity_poly.type
_entity_poly.pdbx_seq_one_letter_code
_entity_poly.pdbx_strand_id
1 'polypeptide(L)' 'MHDGNVYVIKDGRVEIAKNGRQPKDAMLFGSSRKTPAQALREQAERIRQSCSFVQSRLVLATKRD' A
#
# COMPACT_ATOMS: atom_id res chain seq x y z
N MET A 1 -29.53 6.04 -12.09
CA MET A 1 -28.72 4.80 -12.02
C MET A 1 -27.30 5.18 -11.65
N HIS A 2 -27.03 5.36 -10.35
CA HIS A 2 -25.92 4.74 -9.60
C HIS A 2 -25.93 5.39 -8.21
N ASP A 3 -26.90 5.01 -7.39
CA ASP A 3 -27.27 5.75 -6.18
C ASP A 3 -26.60 5.11 -4.96
N GLY A 4 -25.28 4.97 -4.97
CA GLY A 4 -24.59 4.46 -3.79
C GLY A 4 -23.08 4.45 -3.86
N ASN A 5 -22.47 4.86 -2.74
CA ASN A 5 -21.04 4.73 -2.52
C ASN A 5 -20.70 3.27 -2.21
N VAL A 6 -19.63 2.76 -2.84
CA VAL A 6 -19.15 1.38 -2.65
C VAL A 6 -18.17 1.35 -1.48
N TYR A 7 -18.41 0.47 -0.52
CA TYR A 7 -17.56 0.25 0.64
C TYR A 7 -17.05 -1.19 0.66
N VAL A 8 -15.78 -1.36 1.03
CA VAL A 8 -15.20 -2.68 1.30
C VAL A 8 -15.30 -2.93 2.80
N ILE A 9 -15.87 -4.07 3.19
CA ILE A 9 -16.02 -4.50 4.57
C ILE A 9 -14.92 -5.51 4.89
N LYS A 10 -14.65 -5.70 6.19
CA LYS A 10 -13.79 -6.77 6.71
C LYS A 10 -14.08 -8.10 5.98
N ASP A 11 -13.03 -8.84 5.66
CA ASP A 11 -13.05 -10.08 4.87
C ASP A 11 -13.30 -9.91 3.35
N GLY A 12 -13.14 -8.70 2.82
CA GLY A 12 -13.13 -8.44 1.38
C GLY A 12 -14.52 -8.43 0.72
N ARG A 13 -15.59 -8.46 1.52
CA ARG A 13 -16.96 -8.29 1.02
C ARG A 13 -17.21 -6.84 0.63
N VAL A 14 -17.95 -6.64 -0.45
CA VAL A 14 -18.25 -5.30 -0.98
C VAL A 14 -19.72 -4.99 -0.77
N GLU A 15 -20.04 -3.84 -0.19
CA GLU A 15 -21.40 -3.35 0.01
C GLU A 15 -21.61 -1.99 -0.63
N ILE A 16 -22.80 -1.79 -1.20
CA ILE A 16 -23.22 -0.52 -1.81
C ILE A 16 -24.13 0.20 -0.82
N ALA A 17 -23.70 1.36 -0.32
CA ALA A 17 -24.53 2.18 0.57
C ALA A 17 -25.58 2.95 -0.23
N LYS A 18 -26.80 2.40 -0.31
CA LYS A 18 -27.91 2.97 -1.08
C LYS A 18 -28.45 4.31 -0.55
N ASN A 19 -28.17 4.65 0.71
CA ASN A 19 -28.74 5.84 1.39
C ASN A 19 -27.66 6.76 1.98
N GLY A 20 -26.42 6.69 1.48
CA GLY A 20 -25.30 7.53 1.97
C GLY A 20 -24.79 7.19 3.38
N ARG A 21 -25.38 6.23 4.09
CA ARG A 21 -24.87 5.75 5.39
C ARG A 21 -23.73 4.77 5.17
N GLN A 22 -22.53 5.14 5.59
CA GLN A 22 -21.37 4.27 5.62
C GLN A 22 -21.62 3.07 6.57
N PRO A 23 -21.37 1.82 6.13
CA PRO A 23 -21.42 0.64 6.99
C PRO A 23 -20.43 0.76 8.17
N LYS A 24 -20.83 0.32 9.37
CA LYS A 24 -19.99 0.39 10.58
C LYS A 24 -18.67 -0.38 10.44
N ASP A 25 -18.71 -1.46 9.66
CA ASP A 25 -17.57 -2.35 9.44
C ASP A 25 -16.82 -2.05 8.14
N ALA A 26 -17.10 -0.91 7.51
CA ALA A 26 -16.40 -0.47 6.32
C ALA A 26 -14.93 -0.19 6.65
N MET A 27 -14.04 -0.81 5.90
CA MET A 27 -12.61 -0.55 5.94
C MET A 27 -12.36 0.87 5.44
N LEU A 28 -12.04 1.76 6.38
CA LEU A 28 -11.62 3.12 6.07
C LEU A 28 -10.24 3.06 5.41
N PHE A 29 -10.20 3.15 4.08
CA PHE A 29 -8.96 3.51 3.40
C PHE A 29 -8.65 4.95 3.79
N GLY A 30 -7.79 5.13 4.79
CA GLY A 30 -7.33 6.45 5.20
C GLY A 30 -6.81 7.20 3.97
N SER A 31 -7.15 8.47 3.83
CA SER A 31 -6.58 9.28 2.76
C SER A 31 -5.07 9.26 2.93
N SER A 32 -4.39 8.62 1.99
CA SER A 32 -2.94 8.70 1.93
C SER A 32 -2.62 10.18 1.73
N ARG A 33 -2.02 10.82 2.74
CA ARG A 33 -1.49 12.19 2.63
C ARG A 33 -0.37 12.28 1.59
N LYS A 34 0.09 11.13 1.10
CA LYS A 34 1.13 11.02 0.09
C LYS A 34 0.49 10.99 -1.30
N THR A 35 0.97 11.86 -2.18
CA THR A 35 0.63 11.80 -3.59
C THR A 35 1.16 10.48 -4.19
N PRO A 36 0.56 9.96 -5.28
CA PRO A 36 1.08 8.77 -5.96
C PRO A 36 2.56 8.90 -6.33
N ALA A 37 2.99 10.10 -6.73
CA ALA A 37 4.40 10.38 -7.03
C ALA A 37 5.32 10.25 -5.80
N GLN A 38 4.86 10.70 -4.62
CA GLN A 38 5.60 10.52 -3.37
C GLN A 38 5.70 9.03 -2.98
N ALA A 39 4.61 8.28 -3.13
CA ALA A 39 4.62 6.85 -2.85
C ALA A 39 5.60 6.08 -3.77
N LEU A 40 5.62 6.41 -5.07
CA LEU A 40 6.54 5.79 -6.02
C LEU A 40 8.01 6.14 -5.73
N ARG A 41 8.29 7.39 -5.34
CA ARG A 41 9.65 7.80 -4.94
C ARG A 41 10.13 7.04 -3.71
N GLU A 42 9.31 6.96 -2.67
CA GLU A 42 9.64 6.19 -1.46
C GLU A 42 9.86 4.71 -1.78
N GLN A 43 9.05 4.12 -2.66
CA GLN A 43 9.23 2.74 -3.08
C GLN A 43 10.56 2.54 -3.83
N ALA A 44 10.91 3.45 -4.73
CA ALA A 44 12.17 3.40 -5.47
C ALA A 44 13.40 3.53 -4.52
N GLU A 45 13.32 4.41 -3.52
CA GLU A 45 14.37 4.56 -2.50
C GLU A 45 14.54 3.29 -1.66
N ARG A 46 13.44 2.68 -1.22
CA ARG A 46 13.47 1.41 -0.47
C ARG A 46 14.11 0.29 -1.29
N ILE A 47 13.78 0.19 -2.58
CA ILE A 47 14.40 -0.81 -3.47
C ILE A 47 15.90 -0.56 -3.58
N ARG A 48 16.34 0.69 -3.77
CA ARG A 48 17.76 1.04 -3.85
C ARG A 48 18.52 0.66 -2.57
N GLN A 49 17.96 0.96 -1.40
CA GLN A 49 18.54 0.60 -0.11
C GLN A 49 18.66 -0.92 0.05
N SER A 50 17.61 -1.65 -0.31
CA SER A 50 17.61 -3.12 -0.30
C SER A 50 18.70 -3.71 -1.20
N CYS A 51 18.80 -3.23 -2.44
CA CYS A 51 19.84 -3.65 -3.37
C CYS A 51 21.26 -3.37 -2.83
N SER A 52 21.49 -2.18 -2.27
CA SER A 52 22.77 -1.82 -1.66
C SER A 52 23.13 -2.73 -0.48
N PHE A 53 22.16 -3.07 0.36
CA PHE A 53 22.34 -4.00 1.47
C PHE A 53 22.68 -5.42 1.00
N VAL A 54 21.97 -5.93 -0.01
CA VAL A 54 22.28 -7.24 -0.58
C VAL A 54 23.67 -7.25 -1.21
N GLN A 55 24.03 -6.19 -1.96
CA GLN A 55 25.34 -6.07 -2.58
C GLN A 55 26.46 -6.06 -1.54
N SER A 56 26.32 -5.32 -0.44
CA SER A 56 27.35 -5.29 0.61
C SER A 56 27.54 -6.67 1.26
N ARG A 57 26.44 -7.40 1.49
CA ARG A 57 26.46 -8.77 2.02
C ARG A 57 27.13 -9.74 1.06
N LEU A 58 26.84 -9.63 -0.24
CA LEU A 58 27.49 -10.44 -1.27
C LEU A 58 28.98 -10.17 -1.33
N VAL A 59 29.40 -8.90 -1.35
CA VAL A 59 30.82 -8.52 -1.36
C VAL A 59 31.55 -9.13 -0.16
N LEU A 60 30.98 -9.04 1.04
CA LEU A 60 31.55 -9.65 2.24
C LEU A 60 31.64 -11.18 2.13
N ALA A 61 30.59 -11.84 1.62
CA ALA A 61 30.57 -13.29 1.46
C ALA A 61 31.54 -13.81 0.37
N THR A 62 31.82 -12.99 -0.66
CA THR A 62 32.73 -13.36 -1.76
C THR A 62 34.19 -13.03 -1.49
N LYS A 63 34.51 -12.33 -0.40
CA LYS A 63 35.89 -12.21 0.06
C LYS A 63 36.35 -13.59 0.53
N ARG A 64 37.15 -14.25 -0.32
CA ARG A 64 38.03 -15.33 0.12
C ARG A 64 39.15 -14.69 0.94
N ASP A 65 39.33 -15.14 2.18
CA ASP A 65 40.58 -14.92 2.93
C ASP A 65 41.79 -15.43 2.13
#